data_AF-A0A6G3D754-F1
#
_entry.id   AF-A0A6G3D754-F1
#
_cell.length_a   1.000
_cell.length_b   1.000
_cell.length_c   1.000
_cell.angle_alpha   90.00
_cell.angle_beta   90.00
_cell.angle_gamma   90.00
#
_symmetry.space_group_name_H-M   'P 1'
#
loop_
_entity.id
_entity.type
_entity.pdbx_description
1 polymer ?
#
loop_
_entity_poly.entity_id
_entity_poly.type
_entity_poly.pdbx_seq_one_letter_code
_entity_poly.pdbx_strand_id
1 'polypeptide(L)' 'PGDATALLAEARALAEHGGHAQGLMAVAVTAALGGREDWPAPWRELLRVLRRHPVPDVRDAALEETTVHE' A
#
# COMPACT_ATOMS: atom_id res chain seq x y z
N PRO A 1 -15.79 -7.59 -9.99
CA PRO A 1 -15.05 -6.33 -9.75
C PRO A 1 -15.02 -5.99 -8.26
N GLY A 2 -13.85 -6.11 -7.62
CA GLY A 2 -13.69 -5.67 -6.23
C GLY A 2 -13.79 -4.15 -6.17
N ASP A 3 -14.56 -3.62 -5.22
CA ASP A 3 -14.67 -2.19 -5.00
C ASP A 3 -13.32 -1.65 -4.51
N ALA A 4 -12.67 -0.81 -5.32
CA ALA A 4 -11.38 -0.19 -4.99
C ALA A 4 -11.43 0.56 -3.66
N THR A 5 -12.60 1.12 -3.32
CA THR A 5 -12.84 1.84 -2.07
C THR A 5 -12.80 0.91 -0.87
N ALA A 6 -13.42 -0.26 -0.98
CA ALA A 6 -13.40 -1.29 0.06
C ALA A 6 -11.99 -1.85 0.26
N LEU A 7 -11.28 -2.12 -0.84
CA LEU A 7 -9.90 -2.60 -0.80
C LEU A 7 -8.94 -1.58 -0.17
N LEU A 8 -9.16 -0.28 -0.41
CA LEU A 8 -8.38 0.77 0.20
C LEU A 8 -8.61 0.86 1.71
N ALA A 9 -9.85 0.71 2.16
CA ALA A 9 -10.18 0.69 3.58
C ALA A 9 -9.51 -0.50 4.29
N GLU A 10 -9.55 -1.68 3.69
CA GLU A 10 -8.89 -2.90 4.21
C GLU A 10 -7.35 -2.75 4.24
N ALA A 11 -6.74 -2.28 3.15
CA ALA A 11 -5.29 -2.06 3.10
C ALA A 11 -4.83 -1.04 4.15
N ARG A 12 -5.64 -0.01 4.41
CA ARG A 12 -5.39 0.95 5.49
C ARG A 12 -5.49 0.30 6.87
N ALA A 13 -6.52 -0.50 7.12
CA ALA A 13 -6.67 -1.22 8.39
C ALA A 13 -5.49 -2.18 8.65
N LEU A 14 -5.00 -2.86 7.61
CA LEU A 14 -3.81 -3.70 7.67
C LEU A 14 -2.54 -2.91 7.98
N ALA A 15 -2.37 -1.73 7.37
CA ALA A 15 -1.25 -0.83 7.64
C ALA A 15 -1.28 -0.26 9.07
N GLU A 16 -2.47 0.04 9.59
CA GLU A 16 -2.65 0.56 10.96
C GLU A 16 -2.49 -0.53 12.03
N HIS A 17 -2.77 -1.80 11.72
CA HIS A 17 -2.56 -2.92 12.64
C HIS A 17 -1.08 -3.11 13.02
N GLY A 18 -0.14 -2.62 12.20
CA GLY A 18 1.27 -2.51 12.54
C GLY A 18 2.08 -3.82 12.52
N GLY A 19 1.42 -4.95 12.24
CA GLY A 19 2.07 -6.25 12.14
C GLY A 19 2.91 -6.39 10.87
N HIS A 20 4.01 -7.15 10.94
CA HIS A 20 4.92 -7.35 9.79
C HIS A 20 4.20 -7.97 8.59
N ALA A 21 3.49 -9.08 8.77
CA ALA A 21 2.77 -9.76 7.69
C ALA A 21 1.62 -8.91 7.12
N GLN A 22 0.89 -8.20 7.99
CA GLN A 22 -0.20 -7.30 7.61
C GLN A 22 0.31 -6.10 6.81
N GLY A 23 1.44 -5.52 7.24
CA GLY A 23 2.08 -4.42 6.53
C GLY A 23 2.57 -4.82 5.14
N LEU A 24 3.19 -6.00 4.99
CA LEU A 24 3.59 -6.53 3.67
C LEU A 24 2.39 -6.79 2.76
N MET A 25 1.30 -7.35 3.31
CA MET A 25 0.05 -7.53 2.56
C MET A 25 -0.52 -6.19 2.10
N ALA A 26 -0.52 -5.17 2.96
CA ALA A 26 -0.97 -3.83 2.62
C ALA A 26 -0.13 -3.20 1.49
N VAL A 27 1.20 -3.40 1.49
CA VAL A 27 2.09 -2.96 0.39
C VAL A 27 1.70 -3.65 -0.92
N ALA A 28 1.58 -4.98 -0.92
CA ALA A 28 1.25 -5.74 -2.12
C ALA A 28 -0.11 -5.35 -2.72
N VAL A 29 -1.13 -5.14 -1.87
CA VAL A 29 -2.47 -4.68 -2.32
C VAL A 29 -2.39 -3.26 -2.89
N THR A 30 -1.66 -2.36 -2.22
CA THR A 30 -1.47 -0.97 -2.67
C THR A 30 -0.76 -0.90 -4.01
N ALA A 31 0.27 -1.73 -4.22
CA ALA A 31 1.01 -1.81 -5.48
C ALA A 31 0.14 -2.39 -6.62
N ALA A 32 -0.57 -3.48 -6.37
CA ALA A 32 -1.40 -4.14 -7.37
C ALA A 32 -2.56 -3.26 -7.85
N LEU A 33 -3.21 -2.52 -6.95
CA LEU A 33 -4.34 -1.63 -7.29
C LEU A 33 -3.85 -0.26 -7.76
N GLY A 34 -2.80 0.29 -7.14
CA GLY A 34 -2.15 1.51 -7.58
C GLY A 34 -1.66 1.39 -9.03
N GLY A 35 -1.00 0.30 -9.40
CA GLY A 35 -0.55 0.09 -10.79
C GLY A 35 -1.69 -0.14 -11.79
N ARG A 36 -2.81 -0.73 -11.36
CA ARG A 36 -3.97 -0.97 -12.25
C ARG A 36 -4.78 0.28 -12.55
N GLU A 37 -4.77 1.25 -11.64
CA GLU A 37 -5.58 2.48 -11.75
C GLU A 37 -4.74 3.74 -12.02
N ASP A 38 -3.52 3.58 -12.54
CA ASP A 38 -2.58 4.69 -12.82
C ASP A 38 -2.31 5.58 -11.60
N TRP A 39 -2.11 4.92 -10.46
CA TRP A 39 -1.81 5.51 -9.16
C TRP A 39 -2.76 6.66 -8.78
N PRO A 40 -4.00 6.36 -8.37
CA PRO A 40 -4.91 7.36 -7.82
C PRO A 40 -4.34 8.00 -6.54
N ALA A 41 -4.76 9.22 -6.23
CA ALA A 41 -4.27 9.96 -5.05
C ALA A 41 -4.41 9.18 -3.73
N PRO A 42 -5.53 8.47 -3.45
CA PRO A 42 -5.68 7.68 -2.23
C PRO A 42 -4.63 6.57 -2.07
N TRP A 43 -4.27 5.88 -3.14
CA TRP A 43 -3.24 4.83 -3.12
C TRP A 43 -1.84 5.40 -2.92
N ARG A 44 -1.55 6.57 -3.52
CA ARG A 44 -0.29 7.29 -3.29
C ARG A 44 -0.15 7.76 -1.84
N GLU A 45 -1.24 8.18 -1.21
CA GLU A 45 -1.24 8.56 0.21
C GLU A 45 -0.98 7.35 1.11
N LEU A 46 -1.63 6.22 0.85
CA LEU A 46 -1.40 4.98 1.60
C LEU A 46 0.06 4.50 1.46
N LEU A 47 0.64 4.57 0.26
CA LEU A 47 2.05 4.24 0.06
C LEU A 47 3.00 5.12 0.89
N ARG A 48 2.68 6.42 1.05
CA ARG A 48 3.46 7.32 1.90
C ARG A 48 3.38 6.95 3.38
N VAL A 49 2.24 6.44 3.84
CA VAL A 49 2.08 5.91 5.20
C VAL A 49 2.92 4.66 5.39
N LEU A 50 2.86 3.72 4.44
CA LEU A 50 3.64 2.47 4.48
C LEU A 50 5.16 2.70 4.46
N ARG A 51 5.63 3.72 3.74
CA ARG A 51 7.06 4.13 3.76
C ARG A 51 7.54 4.66 5.12
N ARG A 52 6.61 5.01 6.02
CA ARG A 52 6.88 5.46 7.40
C ARG A 52 6.50 4.41 8.45
N HIS A 53 6.23 3.18 8.02
CA HIS A 53 5.79 2.10 8.92
C HIS A 53 6.87 1.77 9.97
N PRO A 54 6.50 1.39 11.21
CA PRO A 54 7.46 1.07 12.27
C PRO A 54 8.32 -0.17 11.95
N VAL A 55 7.80 -1.10 11.14
CA VAL A 55 8.52 -2.30 10.72
C VAL A 55 9.44 -1.98 9.53
N PRO A 56 10.77 -2.19 9.65
CA PRO A 56 11.73 -1.88 8.59
C PRO A 56 11.42 -2.57 7.26
N ASP A 57 11.13 -3.86 7.29
CA ASP A 57 10.88 -4.64 6.08
C ASP A 57 9.65 -4.15 5.30
N VAL A 58 8.64 -3.64 6.00
CA VAL A 58 7.44 -3.04 5.38
C VAL A 58 7.79 -1.71 4.71
N ARG A 59 8.65 -0.90 5.33
CA ARG A 59 9.14 0.34 4.71
C ARG A 59 9.94 0.04 3.46
N ASP A 60 10.84 -0.93 3.54
CA ASP A 60 11.74 -1.26 2.44
C ASP A 60 10.94 -1.80 1.26
N ALA A 61 9.99 -2.71 1.49
CA ALA A 61 9.03 -3.14 0.47
C ALA A 61 8.25 -1.95 -0.13
N ALA A 62 7.76 -1.02 0.68
CA ALA A 62 7.05 0.17 0.20
C ALA A 62 7.93 1.18 -0.57
N LEU A 63 9.25 1.14 -0.35
CA LEU A 63 10.23 1.98 -1.04
C LEU A 63 10.65 1.39 -2.39
N GLU A 64 10.67 0.05 -2.51
CA GLU A 64 10.88 -0.64 -3.78
C GLU A 64 9.75 -0.37 -4.78
N GLU A 65 8.53 -0.17 -4.28
CA GLU A 65 7.37 0.16 -5.11
C GLU A 65 7.54 1.52 -5.80
N THR A 66 7.81 1.44 -7.10
CA THR A 66 8.02 2.56 -8.00
C THR A 66 6.69 2.96 -8.62
N THR A 67 6.19 4.14 -8.25
CA THR A 67 4.90 4.67 -8.77
C THR A 67 4.99 5.30 -10.16
N VAL A 68 6.17 5.25 -10.80
CA VAL A 68 6.35 5.70 -12.19
C VAL A 68 6.25 4.49 -13.10
N HIS A 69 5.10 4.38 -13.75
CA HIS A 69 4.99 3.71 -15.04
C HIS A 69 5.29 4.80 -16.09
N GLU A 70 6.47 4.76 -16.71
CA GLU A 70 6.72 5.46 -17.97
C GLU A 70 6.20 4.64 -19.15
#